data_AF-A0A3D1AGH7-F1
#
_entry.id   AF-A0A3D1AGH7-F1
#
_cell.length_a   1.000
_cell.length_b   1.000
_cell.length_c   1.000
_cell.angle_alpha   90.00
_cell.angle_beta   90.00
_cell.angle_gamma   90.00
#
_symmetry.space_group_name_H-M   'P 1'
#
loop_
_entity.id
_entity.type
_entity.pdbx_description
1 polymer ?
#
loop_
_entity_poly.entity_id
_entity_poly.type
_entity_poly.pdbx_seq_one_letter_code
_entity_poly.pdbx_strand_id
1 'polypeptide(L)'
;MSLIKNKKTVTIITILTVFIYAGVLIGWHLYTPMENLSIQAPGADNRPEGLARTANDVVIGEFFMTYDEDGSGADIKDGLSEKWSNFRGENSKNIILTSDKINISAEDFPIQWSVETGEGHAAPVIYNGKVYLLDYNEQLNSDALRCFSL
;
A
#
# COMPACT_ATOMS: atom_id res chain seq x y z
N MET A 1 49.47 19.91 46.93
CA MET A 1 49.76 18.71 46.08
C MET A 1 48.51 17.90 45.70
N SER A 2 47.57 17.64 46.62
CA SER A 2 46.37 16.78 46.40
C SER A 2 45.38 17.27 45.33
N LEU A 3 45.01 18.56 45.34
CA LEU A 3 44.02 19.13 44.41
C LEU A 3 44.43 19.10 42.92
N ILE A 4 45.73 19.22 42.63
CA ILE A 4 46.27 19.19 41.25
C ILE A 4 46.26 17.76 40.70
N LYS A 5 46.48 16.75 41.56
CA LYS A 5 46.45 15.34 41.18
C LYS A 5 45.04 14.90 40.78
N ASN A 6 44.02 15.35 41.51
CA ASN A 6 42.61 15.09 41.16
C ASN A 6 42.19 15.76 39.85
N LYS A 7 42.62 17.00 39.57
CA LYS A 7 42.34 17.66 38.29
C LYS A 7 42.95 16.89 37.11
N LYS A 8 44.21 16.44 37.22
CA LYS A 8 44.87 15.64 36.18
C LYS A 8 44.15 14.31 35.94
N THR A 9 43.75 13.61 37.00
CA THR A 9 43.00 12.35 36.89
C THR A 9 41.65 12.56 36.20
N VAL A 10 40.90 13.60 36.58
CA VAL A 10 39.61 13.92 35.93
C VAL A 10 39.81 14.26 34.46
N THR A 11 40.81 15.08 34.10
CA THR A 11 41.11 15.40 32.69
C THR A 11 41.45 14.16 31.87
N ILE A 12 42.25 13.24 32.42
CA ILE A 12 42.60 11.98 31.74
C ILE A 12 41.35 11.12 31.50
N ILE A 13 40.48 10.99 32.51
CA ILE A 13 39.22 10.23 32.38
C ILE A 13 38.32 10.88 31.32
N THR A 14 38.14 12.21 31.34
CA THR A 14 37.32 12.90 30.35
C THR A 14 37.84 12.69 28.93
N ILE A 15 39.16 12.81 28.71
CA ILE A 15 39.77 12.58 27.40
C ILE A 15 39.55 11.15 26.93
N LEU A 16 39.78 10.16 27.80
CA LEU A 16 39.52 8.75 27.50
C LEU A 16 38.06 8.50 27.11
N THR A 17 37.11 9.06 27.87
CA THR A 17 35.68 8.91 27.58
C THR A 17 35.32 9.51 26.21
N VAL A 18 35.87 10.68 25.87
CA VAL A 18 35.67 11.31 24.55
C VAL A 18 36.20 10.43 23.43
N PHE A 19 37.39 9.86 23.58
CA PHE A 19 37.96 8.96 22.57
C PHE A 19 37.17 7.66 22.42
N ILE A 20 36.67 7.10 23.53
CA ILE A 20 35.81 5.91 23.49
C ILE A 20 34.51 6.23 22.74
N TYR A 21 33.84 7.34 23.07
CA TYR A 21 32.61 7.76 22.38
C TYR A 21 32.84 8.02 20.89
N ALA A 22 33.92 8.73 20.54
CA ALA A 22 34.29 8.97 19.15
C ALA A 22 34.54 7.65 18.42
N GLY A 23 35.24 6.70 19.04
CA GLY A 23 35.50 5.37 18.48
C GLY A 23 34.21 4.58 18.24
N VAL A 24 33.26 4.62 19.17
CA VAL A 24 31.94 3.96 19.02
C VAL A 24 31.14 4.60 17.89
N LEU A 25 31.10 5.94 17.80
CA LEU A 25 30.39 6.64 16.72
C LEU A 25 31.00 6.34 15.35
N ILE A 26 32.33 6.35 15.24
CA ILE A 26 33.04 5.99 14.00
C ILE A 26 32.73 4.53 13.65
N GLY A 27 32.82 3.61 14.62
CA GLY A 27 32.48 2.21 14.42
C GLY A 27 31.04 2.02 13.93
N TRP A 28 30.07 2.73 14.51
CA TRP A 28 28.68 2.70 14.08
C TRP A 28 28.48 3.17 12.64
N HIS A 29 29.15 4.26 12.24
CA HIS A 29 29.05 4.78 10.88
C HIS A 29 29.77 3.94 9.83
N LEU A 30 30.84 3.23 10.21
CA LEU A 30 31.58 2.34 9.32
C LEU A 30 31.01 0.93 9.27
N TYR A 31 30.27 0.52 10.30
CA TYR A 31 29.63 -0.79 10.34
C TYR A 31 28.38 -0.77 9.47
N THR A 32 28.46 -1.42 8.31
CA THR A 32 27.30 -1.73 7.48
C THR A 32 26.70 -3.05 7.95
N PRO A 33 25.55 -3.07 8.65
CA PRO A 33 24.96 -4.30 9.20
C PRO A 33 24.45 -5.27 8.13
N MET A 34 24.46 -4.88 6.86
CA MET A 34 23.83 -5.60 5.76
C MET A 34 24.85 -5.91 4.68
N GLU A 35 25.41 -7.12 4.72
CA GLU A 35 26.36 -7.59 3.70
C GLU A 35 25.65 -8.14 2.45
N ASN A 36 24.42 -8.64 2.61
CA ASN A 36 23.72 -9.39 1.57
C ASN A 36 22.45 -8.67 1.12
N LEU A 37 22.63 -7.56 0.41
CA LEU A 37 21.55 -6.98 -0.39
C LEU A 37 21.32 -7.89 -1.60
N SER A 38 20.22 -8.63 -1.59
CA SER A 38 19.76 -9.39 -2.75
C SER A 38 18.73 -8.57 -3.52
N ILE A 39 18.80 -8.62 -4.84
CA ILE A 39 17.77 -8.05 -5.70
C ILE A 39 16.52 -8.92 -5.55
N GLN A 40 15.40 -8.30 -5.17
CA GLN A 40 14.09 -8.95 -5.19
C GLN A 40 13.61 -8.98 -6.65
N ALA A 41 13.95 -10.05 -7.36
CA ALA A 41 13.43 -10.31 -8.70
C ALA A 41 12.01 -10.93 -8.61
N PRO A 42 11.14 -10.71 -9.62
CA PRO A 42 9.85 -11.39 -9.68
C PRO A 42 10.02 -12.92 -9.53
N GLY A 43 9.32 -13.54 -8.57
CA GLY A 43 9.43 -14.97 -8.27
C GLY A 43 10.55 -15.39 -7.31
N ALA A 44 11.25 -14.44 -6.67
CA ALA A 44 12.26 -14.71 -5.64
C ALA A 44 11.68 -15.08 -4.25
N ASP A 45 10.36 -15.16 -4.13
CA ASP A 45 9.59 -15.46 -2.92
C ASP A 45 9.48 -16.97 -2.60
N ASN A 46 10.42 -17.80 -3.09
CA ASN A 46 10.32 -19.27 -3.03
C ASN A 46 8.98 -19.80 -3.56
N ARG A 47 8.49 -19.21 -4.65
CA ARG A 47 7.31 -19.72 -5.36
C ARG A 47 7.51 -21.22 -5.67
N PRO A 48 6.54 -22.09 -5.35
CA PRO A 48 6.62 -23.51 -5.66
C PRO A 48 6.92 -23.77 -7.15
N GLU A 49 7.76 -24.76 -7.42
CA GLU A 49 8.07 -25.19 -8.79
C GLU A 49 6.77 -25.51 -9.55
N GLY A 50 6.67 -25.02 -10.79
CA GLY A 50 5.49 -25.20 -11.65
C GLY A 50 4.42 -24.10 -11.59
N LEU A 51 4.55 -23.10 -10.70
CA LEU A 51 3.63 -21.95 -10.61
C LEU A 51 4.14 -20.69 -11.31
N ALA A 52 5.31 -20.76 -11.96
CA ALA A 52 5.86 -19.64 -12.72
C ALA A 52 5.03 -19.41 -13.99
N ARG A 53 4.23 -18.33 -14.00
CA ARG A 53 3.55 -17.87 -15.23
C ARG A 53 4.55 -17.12 -16.11
N THR A 54 4.59 -17.46 -17.39
CA THR A 54 5.31 -16.70 -18.41
C THR A 54 4.64 -15.34 -18.57
N ALA A 55 5.41 -14.24 -18.57
CA ALA A 55 4.86 -12.87 -18.58
C ALA A 55 3.97 -12.57 -19.80
N ASN A 56 4.12 -13.35 -20.88
CA ASN A 56 3.37 -13.20 -22.12
C ASN A 56 2.10 -14.07 -22.20
N ASP A 57 1.77 -14.83 -21.15
CA ASP A 57 0.58 -15.71 -21.14
C ASP A 57 -0.65 -15.04 -20.52
N VAL A 58 -0.58 -13.75 -20.18
CA VAL A 58 -1.72 -13.02 -19.61
C VAL A 58 -2.58 -12.48 -20.74
N VAL A 59 -3.63 -13.22 -21.08
CA VAL A 59 -4.71 -12.71 -21.95
C VAL A 59 -5.63 -11.85 -21.07
N ILE A 60 -5.51 -10.53 -21.19
CA ILE A 60 -6.36 -9.60 -20.43
C ILE A 60 -7.81 -9.87 -20.77
N GLY A 61 -8.57 -10.30 -19.77
CA GLY A 61 -10.00 -10.56 -19.85
C GLY A 61 -10.41 -12.00 -20.11
N GLU A 62 -9.47 -12.94 -20.20
CA GLU A 62 -9.76 -14.38 -20.29
C GLU A 62 -10.60 -14.90 -19.11
N PHE A 63 -10.44 -14.31 -17.92
CA PHE A 63 -11.14 -14.71 -16.69
C PHE A 63 -12.21 -13.70 -16.24
N PHE A 64 -12.72 -12.84 -17.12
CA PHE A 64 -13.84 -11.97 -16.74
C PHE A 64 -15.09 -12.80 -16.48
N MET A 65 -15.61 -12.70 -15.27
CA MET A 65 -16.90 -13.26 -14.89
C MET A 65 -17.91 -12.13 -14.75
N THR A 66 -19.03 -12.25 -15.47
CA THR A 66 -20.20 -11.38 -15.32
C THR A 66 -21.15 -12.01 -14.30
N TYR A 67 -21.60 -11.22 -13.33
CA TYR A 67 -22.43 -11.71 -12.23
C TYR A 67 -23.94 -11.44 -12.43
N ASP A 68 -24.33 -10.82 -13.54
CA ASP A 68 -25.75 -10.59 -13.84
C ASP A 68 -26.44 -11.90 -14.26
N GLU A 69 -27.55 -12.22 -13.59
CA GLU A 69 -28.31 -13.46 -13.79
C GLU A 69 -28.83 -13.62 -15.23
N ASP A 70 -28.96 -12.53 -15.99
CA ASP A 70 -29.41 -12.52 -17.39
C ASP A 70 -28.29 -12.20 -18.40
N GLY A 71 -27.05 -11.97 -17.94
CA GLY A 71 -25.92 -11.60 -18.79
C GLY A 71 -26.07 -10.27 -19.53
N SER A 72 -27.04 -9.43 -19.15
CA SER A 72 -27.31 -8.14 -19.81
C SER A 72 -26.26 -7.08 -19.49
N GLY A 73 -25.48 -7.27 -18.42
CA GLY A 73 -24.67 -6.22 -17.84
C GLY A 73 -25.59 -5.21 -17.15
N ALA A 74 -25.83 -5.39 -15.85
CA ALA A 74 -26.74 -4.65 -14.99
C ALA A 74 -26.90 -3.23 -15.49
N ASP A 75 -28.13 -2.84 -15.88
CA ASP A 75 -28.56 -1.52 -16.37
C ASP A 75 -27.51 -0.44 -16.09
N ILE A 76 -26.48 -0.42 -16.93
CA ILE A 76 -25.36 0.48 -16.70
C ILE A 76 -25.99 1.83 -16.95
N LYS A 77 -26.08 2.64 -15.91
CA LYS A 77 -26.58 4.00 -16.05
C LYS A 77 -25.56 4.80 -16.85
N ASP A 78 -25.64 4.62 -18.17
CA ASP A 78 -24.90 5.38 -19.16
C ASP A 78 -25.32 6.84 -18.98
N GLY A 79 -24.44 7.65 -18.41
CA GLY A 79 -24.72 9.05 -18.13
C GLY A 79 -23.95 9.63 -16.94
N LEU A 80 -23.43 8.80 -16.03
CA LEU A 80 -22.51 9.28 -15.00
C LEU A 80 -21.14 9.60 -15.62
N SER A 81 -20.63 10.80 -15.33
CA SER A 81 -19.38 11.32 -15.92
C SER A 81 -18.28 11.55 -14.89
N GLU A 82 -18.63 11.38 -13.61
CA GLU A 82 -17.79 11.59 -12.45
C GLU A 82 -16.71 10.51 -12.34
N LYS A 83 -15.55 10.91 -11.81
CA LYS A 83 -14.36 10.08 -11.76
C LYS A 83 -13.64 10.22 -10.42
N TRP A 84 -13.18 9.09 -9.93
CA TRP A 84 -12.25 8.92 -8.82
C TRP A 84 -11.19 7.91 -9.27
N SER A 85 -10.25 8.35 -10.11
CA SER A 85 -9.46 7.48 -11.00
C SER A 85 -8.36 6.64 -10.33
N ASN A 86 -8.10 6.81 -9.03
CA ASN A 86 -7.01 6.17 -8.31
C ASN A 86 -7.29 6.10 -6.79
N PHE A 87 -6.52 5.28 -6.08
CA PHE A 87 -6.70 4.92 -4.66
C PHE A 87 -6.94 6.11 -3.69
N ARG A 88 -6.45 7.30 -4.01
CA ARG A 88 -6.62 8.52 -3.19
C ARG A 88 -7.20 9.69 -3.97
N GLY A 89 -7.86 9.41 -5.09
CA GLY A 89 -8.38 10.41 -6.01
C GLY A 89 -7.28 11.17 -6.75
N GLU A 90 -7.68 11.98 -7.72
CA GLU A 90 -6.77 12.65 -8.66
C GLU A 90 -5.64 13.42 -7.96
N ASN A 91 -5.96 14.03 -6.81
CA ASN A 91 -5.00 14.81 -6.00
C ASN A 91 -4.22 13.97 -4.96
N SER A 92 -4.44 12.65 -4.92
CA SER A 92 -3.81 11.71 -3.98
C SER A 92 -4.01 12.03 -2.49
N LYS A 93 -5.07 12.78 -2.15
CA LYS A 93 -5.38 13.24 -0.80
C LYS A 93 -6.52 12.50 -0.11
N ASN A 94 -7.19 11.60 -0.82
CA ASN A 94 -8.42 10.96 -0.36
C ASN A 94 -9.53 11.98 0.02
N ILE A 95 -9.55 13.13 -0.68
CA ILE A 95 -10.52 14.21 -0.50
C ILE A 95 -11.03 14.60 -1.89
N ILE A 96 -12.35 14.61 -2.07
CA ILE A 96 -12.99 15.16 -3.26
C ILE A 96 -13.07 16.69 -3.13
N LEU A 97 -12.71 17.40 -4.20
CA LEU A 97 -12.91 18.84 -4.30
C LEU A 97 -14.16 19.07 -5.16
N THR A 98 -15.25 19.50 -4.52
CA THR A 98 -16.49 19.87 -5.21
C THR A 98 -16.88 21.30 -4.84
N SER A 99 -17.51 22.01 -5.79
CA SER A 99 -18.14 23.30 -5.54
C SER A 99 -19.40 23.17 -4.69
N ASP A 100 -19.99 21.98 -4.63
CA ASP A 100 -21.23 21.73 -3.92
C ASP A 100 -20.97 21.72 -2.41
N LYS A 101 -21.77 22.50 -1.67
CA LYS A 101 -21.75 22.44 -0.21
C LYS A 101 -22.47 21.17 0.24
N ILE A 102 -21.70 20.18 0.69
CA ILE A 102 -22.24 19.00 1.35
C ILE A 102 -22.60 19.40 2.79
N ASN A 103 -23.84 19.86 2.99
CA ASN A 103 -24.39 20.23 4.30
C ASN A 103 -25.48 19.22 4.71
N ILE A 104 -25.11 17.95 4.86
CA ILE A 104 -26.06 16.86 5.10
C ILE A 104 -25.51 15.95 6.20
N SER A 105 -26.39 15.43 7.06
CA SER A 105 -25.98 14.54 8.15
C SER A 105 -25.59 13.17 7.60
N ALA A 106 -24.75 12.43 8.33
CA ALA A 106 -24.42 11.06 7.95
C ALA A 106 -25.66 10.15 7.92
N GLU A 107 -26.68 10.44 8.74
CA GLU A 107 -27.95 9.70 8.74
C GLU A 107 -28.73 9.83 7.42
N ASP A 108 -28.44 10.85 6.60
CA ASP A 108 -29.13 11.12 5.35
C ASP A 108 -28.59 10.29 4.16
N PHE A 109 -27.55 9.47 4.37
CA PHE A 109 -26.97 8.59 3.36
C PHE A 109 -27.25 7.10 3.66
N PRO A 110 -28.39 6.55 3.21
CA PRO A 110 -28.67 5.13 3.37
C PRO A 110 -27.71 4.27 2.54
N ILE A 111 -27.32 3.12 3.10
CA ILE A 111 -26.54 2.10 2.39
C ILE A 111 -27.36 1.63 1.18
N GLN A 112 -26.85 1.87 -0.03
CA GLN A 112 -27.50 1.46 -1.27
C GLN A 112 -27.26 -0.03 -1.56
N TRP A 113 -26.04 -0.49 -1.30
CA TRP A 113 -25.62 -1.88 -1.45
C TRP A 113 -24.34 -2.12 -0.65
N SER A 114 -23.99 -3.39 -0.47
CA SER A 114 -22.76 -3.83 0.19
C SER A 114 -22.30 -5.15 -0.38
N VAL A 115 -20.99 -5.38 -0.43
CA VAL A 115 -20.39 -6.63 -0.86
C VAL A 115 -19.32 -7.05 0.14
N GLU A 116 -19.23 -8.34 0.42
CA GLU A 116 -18.15 -8.90 1.23
C GLU A 116 -16.88 -9.03 0.37
N THR A 117 -15.76 -8.59 0.91
CA THR A 117 -14.45 -8.63 0.25
C THR A 117 -13.49 -9.44 1.10
N GLY A 118 -12.52 -10.10 0.49
CA GLY A 118 -11.41 -10.68 1.24
C GLY A 118 -10.43 -9.61 1.72
N GLU A 119 -9.22 -10.04 2.11
CA GLU A 119 -8.17 -9.10 2.47
C GLU A 119 -7.85 -8.17 1.28
N GLY A 120 -7.68 -6.88 1.59
CA GLY A 120 -7.45 -5.86 0.59
C GLY A 120 -7.11 -4.54 1.24
N HIS A 121 -6.09 -3.87 0.70
CA HIS A 121 -5.67 -2.54 1.17
C HIS A 121 -6.03 -1.44 0.17
N ALA A 122 -6.74 -1.77 -0.91
CA ALA A 122 -7.09 -0.84 -1.97
C ALA A 122 -8.51 -0.28 -1.78
N ALA A 123 -8.60 1.04 -1.75
CA ALA A 123 -9.82 1.83 -1.87
C ALA A 123 -10.33 1.72 -3.30
N PRO A 124 -11.67 1.77 -3.47
CA PRO A 124 -12.27 1.68 -4.79
C PRO A 124 -11.89 2.86 -5.69
N VAL A 125 -11.91 2.60 -6.99
CA VAL A 125 -11.78 3.59 -8.05
C VAL A 125 -13.12 3.72 -8.75
N ILE A 126 -13.55 4.94 -9.04
CA ILE A 126 -14.81 5.20 -9.74
C ILE A 126 -14.50 5.77 -11.12
N TYR A 127 -15.10 5.22 -12.17
CA TYR A 127 -14.98 5.78 -13.50
C TYR A 127 -16.31 5.65 -14.25
N ASN A 128 -16.94 6.77 -14.55
CA ASN A 128 -18.19 6.84 -15.32
C ASN A 128 -19.27 5.86 -14.78
N GLY A 129 -19.55 5.95 -13.48
CA GLY A 129 -20.57 5.09 -12.85
C GLY A 129 -20.13 3.66 -12.57
N LYS A 130 -18.87 3.29 -12.80
CA LYS A 130 -18.33 1.96 -12.46
C LYS A 130 -17.39 2.03 -11.27
N VAL A 131 -17.58 1.13 -10.31
CA VAL A 131 -16.71 0.96 -9.15
C VAL A 131 -15.77 -0.21 -9.42
N TYR A 132 -14.49 0.08 -9.49
CA TYR A 132 -13.42 -0.91 -9.61
C TYR A 132 -12.79 -1.13 -8.24
N LEU A 133 -12.69 -2.39 -7.83
CA LEU A 133 -12.12 -2.77 -6.54
C LEU A 133 -11.17 -3.94 -6.72
N LEU A 134 -9.98 -3.83 -6.11
CA LEU A 134 -9.02 -4.93 -6.03
C LEU A 134 -9.08 -5.52 -4.62
N ASP A 135 -9.51 -6.77 -4.52
CA ASP A 135 -9.53 -7.55 -3.28
C ASP A 135 -8.83 -8.90 -3.48
N TYR A 136 -8.69 -9.67 -2.40
CA TYR A 136 -8.21 -11.04 -2.46
C TYR A 136 -9.38 -12.03 -2.40
N ASN A 137 -9.46 -12.93 -3.37
CA ASN A 137 -10.44 -14.02 -3.35
C ASN A 137 -9.82 -15.23 -2.65
N GLU A 138 -10.17 -15.41 -1.37
CA GLU A 138 -9.69 -16.51 -0.52
C GLU A 138 -9.99 -17.90 -1.10
N GLN A 139 -11.12 -18.08 -1.78
CA GLN A 139 -11.49 -19.39 -2.34
C GLN A 139 -10.58 -19.78 -3.50
N LEU A 140 -10.14 -18.79 -4.28
CA LEU A 140 -9.26 -18.98 -5.43
C LEU A 140 -7.78 -18.78 -5.09
N ASN A 141 -7.48 -18.31 -3.88
CA ASN A 141 -6.14 -17.91 -3.44
C ASN A 141 -5.47 -16.95 -4.45
N SER A 142 -6.21 -15.92 -4.87
CA SER A 142 -5.77 -15.03 -5.92
C SER A 142 -6.35 -13.63 -5.78
N ASP A 143 -5.60 -12.62 -6.23
CA ASP A 143 -6.12 -11.26 -6.40
C ASP A 143 -7.28 -11.24 -7.41
N ALA A 144 -8.32 -10.48 -7.10
CA ALA A 144 -9.50 -10.30 -7.93
C ALA A 144 -9.74 -8.80 -8.19
N LEU A 145 -9.72 -8.42 -9.47
CA LEU A 145 -10.18 -7.10 -9.90
C LEU A 145 -11.66 -7.17 -10.25
N ARG A 146 -12.50 -6.56 -9.42
CA ARG A 146 -13.96 -6.54 -9.58
C ARG A 146 -14.43 -5.20 -10.17
N CYS A 147 -15.55 -5.24 -10.88
CA CYS A 147 -16.23 -4.07 -11.42
C CYS A 147 -17.71 -4.15 -11.06
N PHE A 148 -18.23 -3.12 -10.41
CA PHE A 148 -19.64 -2.96 -10.05
C PHE A 148 -20.24 -1.75 -10.76
N SER A 149 -21.53 -1.78 -11.08
CA SER A 149 -22.26 -0.58 -11.52
C SER A 149 -22.79 0.19 -10.31
N LEU A 150 -22.77 1.53 -10.39
CA LEU A 150 -23.46 2.44 -9.45
C LEU A 150 -24.89 2.74 -9.90
#